data_AF-A0A1H4G1G6-F1
#
_entry.id   AF-A0A1H4G1G6-F1
#
_cell.length_a   1.000
_cell.length_b   1.000
_cell.length_c   1.000
_cell.angle_alpha   90.00
_cell.angle_beta   90.00
_cell.angle_gamma   90.00
#
_symmetry.space_group_name_H-M   'P 1'
#
loop_
_entity.id
_entity.type
_entity.pdbx_description
1 polymer ?
#
loop_
_entity_poly.entity_id
_entity_poly.type
_entity_poly.pdbx_seq_one_letter_code
_entity_poly.pdbx_strand_id
1 'polypeptide(L)'
;MSKRKNEKLYNYLLLFLILYGVTLFIWPMALFGLGMSLSAPYPHTYDTSRDLMVKILFTYPLGVLFAIFYCGISYENGRYKAPYWVVHVPLLWPVSWIVVEYLGLKFSF
;
A
#
# COMPACT_ATOMS: atom_id res chain seq x y z
N MET A 1 22.49 -5.54 20.04
CA MET A 1 22.13 -4.25 19.40
C MET A 1 21.99 -3.21 20.52
N SER A 2 22.52 -2.00 20.38
CA SER A 2 22.42 -0.97 21.44
C SER A 2 20.95 -0.60 21.71
N LYS A 3 20.55 -0.41 22.98
CA LYS A 3 19.19 0.02 23.38
C LYS A 3 18.67 1.19 22.53
N ARG A 4 19.55 2.17 22.29
CA ARG A 4 19.26 3.38 21.50
C ARG A 4 18.96 3.09 20.02
N LYS A 5 19.54 2.03 19.44
CA LYS A 5 19.26 1.59 18.06
C LYS A 5 17.90 0.91 17.96
N ASN A 6 17.52 0.10 18.96
CA ASN A 6 16.22 -0.56 18.98
C ASN A 6 15.08 0.45 19.17
N GLU A 7 15.28 1.46 20.01
CA GLU A 7 14.31 2.55 20.23
C GLU A 7 14.07 3.40 18.98
N LYS A 8 15.15 3.76 18.26
CA LYS A 8 15.02 4.43 16.95
C LYS A 8 14.25 3.58 15.94
N LEU A 9 14.52 2.28 15.88
CA LEU A 9 13.85 1.39 14.94
C LEU A 9 12.37 1.17 15.32
N TYR A 10 12.08 1.12 16.61
CA TYR A 10 10.71 1.07 17.13
C TYR A 10 9.92 2.31 16.70
N ASN A 11 10.44 3.51 16.95
CA ASN A 11 9.79 4.76 16.56
C ASN A 11 9.59 4.86 15.04
N TYR A 12 10.58 4.41 14.26
CA TYR A 12 10.49 4.37 12.80
C TYR A 12 9.34 3.50 12.31
N LEU A 13 9.26 2.27 12.79
CA LEU A 13 8.22 1.32 12.42
C LEU A 13 6.84 1.78 12.93
N LEU A 14 6.76 2.34 14.14
CA LEU A 14 5.53 2.94 14.70
C LEU A 14 5.00 4.07 13.82
N LEU A 15 5.88 4.93 13.31
CA LEU A 15 5.51 5.99 12.37
C LEU A 15 4.82 5.43 11.13
N PHE A 16 5.37 4.37 10.54
CA PHE A 16 4.77 3.72 9.37
C PHE A 16 3.44 3.04 9.70
N LEU A 17 3.33 2.39 10.85
CA LEU A 17 2.09 1.81 11.35
C LEU A 17 0.97 2.86 11.46
N ILE A 18 1.28 4.03 12.02
CA ILE A 18 0.33 5.16 12.12
C ILE A 18 -0.05 5.65 10.71
N LEU A 19 0.95 5.86 9.85
CA LEU A 19 0.73 6.30 8.47
C LEU A 19 -0.18 5.33 7.71
N TYR A 20 0.01 4.03 7.90
CA TYR A 20 -0.82 2.99 7.30
C TYR A 20 -2.22 2.89 7.89
N GLY A 21 -2.39 3.18 9.18
CA GLY A 21 -3.71 3.34 9.77
C GLY A 21 -4.49 4.50 9.14
N VAL A 22 -3.83 5.64 8.92
CA VAL A 22 -4.43 6.82 8.26
C VAL A 22 -4.79 6.53 6.81
N THR A 23 -3.91 5.89 6.04
CA THR A 23 -4.20 5.57 4.64
C THR A 23 -5.28 4.51 4.50
N LEU A 24 -5.36 3.52 5.39
CA LEU A 24 -6.48 2.58 5.47
C LEU A 24 -7.80 3.30 5.74
N PHE A 25 -7.79 4.33 6.59
CA PHE A 25 -8.98 5.12 6.87
C PHE A 25 -9.46 5.91 5.64
N ILE A 26 -8.53 6.38 4.80
CA ILE A 26 -8.83 7.10 3.55
C ILE A 26 -9.22 6.14 2.42
N TRP A 27 -8.80 4.88 2.48
CA TRP A 27 -9.01 3.89 1.41
C TRP A 27 -10.48 3.73 0.94
N PRO A 28 -11.51 3.71 1.81
CA PRO A 28 -12.91 3.68 1.36
C PRO A 28 -13.29 4.88 0.48
N MET A 29 -12.73 6.07 0.75
CA MET A 29 -12.96 7.25 -0.10
C MET A 29 -12.28 7.10 -1.46
N ALA A 30 -11.08 6.52 -1.50
CA ALA A 30 -10.41 6.20 -2.76
C ALA A 30 -11.22 5.18 -3.59
N LEU A 31 -11.81 4.18 -2.93
CA LEU A 31 -12.68 3.19 -3.57
C LEU A 31 -13.97 3.81 -4.10
N PHE A 32 -14.57 4.72 -3.36
CA PHE A 32 -15.72 5.49 -3.83
C PHE A 32 -15.38 6.34 -5.06
N GLY A 33 -14.27 7.09 -5.02
CA GLY A 33 -13.80 7.89 -6.15
C GLY A 33 -13.50 7.04 -7.40
N LEU A 34 -12.86 5.88 -7.20
CA LEU A 34 -12.65 4.90 -8.26
C LEU A 34 -14.00 4.45 -8.83
N GLY A 35 -14.95 4.01 -8.00
CA GLY A 35 -16.28 3.57 -8.46
C GLY A 35 -17.03 4.61 -9.30
N MET A 36 -16.93 5.89 -8.93
CA MET A 36 -17.49 7.00 -9.71
C MET A 36 -16.77 7.16 -11.06
N SER A 37 -15.44 7.11 -11.06
CA SER A 37 -14.63 7.16 -12.29
C SER A 37 -14.92 5.96 -13.20
N LEU A 38 -15.14 4.78 -12.62
CA LEU A 38 -15.48 3.55 -13.32
C LEU A 38 -16.87 3.60 -13.99
N SER A 39 -17.72 4.54 -13.58
CA SER A 39 -19.07 4.70 -14.14
C SER A 39 -19.12 5.73 -15.28
N ALA A 40 -18.03 6.48 -15.51
CA ALA A 40 -17.93 7.41 -16.63
C ALA A 40 -17.81 6.66 -17.97
N PRO A 41 -18.14 7.28 -19.11
CA PRO A 41 -17.85 6.72 -20.43
C PRO A 41 -16.33 6.79 -20.72
N TYR A 42 -15.73 5.71 -21.19
CA TYR A 42 -14.32 5.64 -21.60
C TYR A 42 -14.16 4.70 -22.81
N PRO A 43 -13.10 4.88 -23.61
CA PRO A 43 -12.78 3.96 -24.71
C PRO A 43 -12.39 2.58 -24.17
N HIS A 44 -12.79 1.51 -24.87
CA HIS A 44 -12.41 0.11 -24.57
C HIS A 44 -10.90 -0.15 -24.55
N THR A 45 -10.10 0.76 -25.10
CA THR A 45 -8.63 0.74 -25.03
C THR A 45 -8.08 0.97 -23.62
N TYR A 46 -8.91 1.06 -22.58
CA TYR A 46 -8.48 1.22 -21.20
C TYR A 46 -9.05 0.13 -20.27
N ASP A 47 -9.71 -0.89 -20.82
CA ASP A 47 -10.34 -1.95 -20.04
C ASP A 47 -9.30 -2.71 -19.18
N THR A 48 -8.09 -2.91 -19.70
CA THR A 48 -7.02 -3.66 -19.02
C THR A 48 -6.37 -2.84 -17.91
N SER A 49 -5.99 -1.59 -18.20
CA SER A 49 -5.41 -0.68 -17.19
C SER A 49 -6.39 -0.44 -16.04
N ARG A 50 -7.68 -0.37 -16.33
CA ARG A 50 -8.74 -0.20 -15.35
C ARG A 50 -8.95 -1.43 -14.46
N ASP A 51 -8.99 -2.63 -15.04
CA ASP A 51 -9.04 -3.88 -14.28
C ASP A 51 -7.81 -4.03 -13.35
N LEU A 52 -6.63 -3.68 -13.85
CA LEU A 52 -5.40 -3.64 -13.05
C LEU A 52 -5.48 -2.63 -11.91
N MET A 53 -5.98 -1.41 -12.15
CA MET A 53 -6.19 -0.40 -11.10
C MET A 53 -7.12 -0.89 -9.99
N VAL A 54 -8.23 -1.52 -10.36
CA VAL A 54 -9.18 -2.11 -9.40
C VAL A 54 -8.47 -3.16 -8.56
N LYS A 55 -7.80 -4.13 -9.19
CA LYS A 55 -7.07 -5.21 -8.50
C LYS A 55 -5.99 -4.65 -7.57
N ILE A 56 -5.23 -3.65 -8.03
CA ILE A 56 -4.23 -2.96 -7.22
C ILE A 56 -4.93 -2.36 -5.99
N LEU A 57 -6.01 -1.59 -6.14
CA LEU A 57 -6.74 -0.99 -5.01
C LEU A 57 -7.20 -2.00 -3.96
N PHE A 58 -7.68 -3.17 -4.37
CA PHE A 58 -8.10 -4.23 -3.44
C PHE A 58 -6.94 -4.93 -2.72
N THR A 59 -5.73 -4.90 -3.26
CA THR A 59 -4.55 -5.49 -2.59
C THR A 59 -3.92 -4.57 -1.55
N TYR A 60 -4.24 -3.26 -1.55
CA TYR A 60 -3.68 -2.31 -0.58
C TYR A 60 -3.99 -2.66 0.88
N PRO A 61 -5.26 -2.92 1.27
CA PRO A 61 -5.57 -3.26 2.66
C PRO A 61 -4.87 -4.54 3.11
N LEU A 62 -4.72 -5.51 2.20
CA LEU A 62 -4.03 -6.76 2.48
C LEU A 62 -2.55 -6.53 2.80
N GLY A 63 -1.86 -5.71 1.99
CA GLY A 63 -0.46 -5.35 2.22
C GLY A 63 -0.27 -4.59 3.54
N VAL A 64 -1.17 -3.65 3.84
CA VAL A 64 -1.14 -2.92 5.11
C VAL A 64 -1.37 -3.85 6.29
N LEU A 65 -2.44 -4.65 6.28
CA LEU A 65 -2.75 -5.58 7.37
C LEU A 65 -1.59 -6.56 7.60
N PHE A 66 -1.01 -7.10 6.53
CA PHE A 66 0.19 -7.94 6.62
C PHE A 66 1.34 -7.22 7.33
N ALA A 67 1.64 -5.97 6.95
CA ALA A 67 2.68 -5.18 7.59
C ALA A 67 2.38 -4.92 9.07
N ILE A 68 1.13 -4.61 9.42
CA ILE A 68 0.70 -4.37 10.80
C ILE A 68 0.90 -5.62 11.66
N PHE A 69 0.33 -6.75 11.26
CA PHE A 69 0.41 -8.00 12.01
C PHE A 69 1.84 -8.51 12.12
N TYR A 70 2.59 -8.50 11.01
CA TYR A 70 3.97 -8.97 11.01
C TYR A 70 4.86 -8.11 11.91
N CYS A 71 4.71 -6.78 11.87
CA CYS A 71 5.44 -5.90 12.77
C CYS A 71 5.08 -6.17 14.23
N GLY A 72 3.79 -6.27 14.57
CA GLY A 72 3.31 -6.57 15.92
C GLY A 72 3.92 -7.87 16.48
N ILE A 73 3.80 -8.98 15.74
CA ILE A 73 4.35 -10.28 16.15
C ILE A 73 5.87 -10.22 16.27
N SER A 74 6.55 -9.57 15.33
CA SER A 74 8.01 -9.49 15.34
C SER A 74 8.53 -8.64 16.51
N TYR A 75 7.76 -7.65 16.97
CA TYR A 75 8.07 -6.85 18.14
C TYR A 75 7.97 -7.62 19.45
N GLU A 76 6.92 -8.40 19.64
CA GLU A 76 6.78 -9.26 20.83
C GLU A 76 7.97 -10.23 20.97
N ASN A 77 8.53 -10.65 19.84
CA ASN A 77 9.70 -11.52 19.78
C ASN A 77 11.06 -10.79 19.79
N GLY A 78 11.08 -9.46 19.96
CA GLY A 78 12.31 -8.65 19.97
C GLY A 78 13.10 -8.66 18.65
N ARG A 79 12.46 -9.02 17.53
CA ARG A 79 13.08 -9.11 16.20
C ARG A 79 12.75 -7.85 15.40
N TYR A 80 13.76 -7.02 15.15
CA TYR A 80 13.55 -5.70 14.52
C TYR A 80 14.03 -5.61 13.06
N LYS A 81 14.89 -6.53 12.60
CA LYS A 81 15.48 -6.49 11.25
C LYS A 81 14.51 -6.92 10.14
N ALA A 82 13.70 -7.94 10.38
CA ALA A 82 12.72 -8.42 9.43
C ALA A 82 11.52 -7.44 9.24
N PRO A 83 10.90 -6.88 10.30
CA PRO A 83 9.79 -5.95 10.13
C PRO A 83 10.22 -4.66 9.44
N TYR A 84 11.50 -4.27 9.57
CA TYR A 84 12.05 -3.16 8.81
C TYR A 84 11.82 -3.28 7.30
N TRP A 85 11.94 -4.47 6.71
CA TRP A 85 11.71 -4.66 5.27
C TRP A 85 10.23 -4.80 4.93
N VAL A 86 9.50 -5.51 5.78
CA VAL A 86 8.06 -5.76 5.58
C VAL A 86 7.26 -4.46 5.64
N VAL A 87 7.70 -3.50 6.45
CA VAL A 87 7.03 -2.20 6.56
C VAL A 87 7.02 -1.44 5.25
N HIS A 88 7.93 -1.69 4.29
CA HIS A 88 7.92 -0.99 3.00
C HIS A 88 7.02 -1.64 1.95
N VAL A 89 6.49 -2.84 2.19
CA VAL A 89 5.63 -3.56 1.22
C VAL A 89 4.43 -2.70 0.79
N PRO A 90 3.69 -2.02 1.68
CA PRO A 90 2.58 -1.15 1.27
C PRO A 90 3.00 0.06 0.42
N LEU A 91 4.28 0.47 0.46
CA LEU A 91 4.78 1.57 -0.37
C LEU A 91 4.95 1.20 -1.84
N LEU A 92 4.98 -0.10 -2.16
CA LEU A 92 4.97 -0.57 -3.55
C LEU A 92 3.66 -0.22 -4.25
N TRP A 93 2.62 0.10 -3.49
CA TRP A 93 1.30 0.42 -4.01
C TRP A 93 1.27 1.72 -4.85
N PRO A 94 1.76 2.89 -4.36
CA PRO A 94 1.92 4.08 -5.19
C PRO A 94 2.79 3.84 -6.44
N VAL A 95 3.85 3.03 -6.32
CA VAL A 95 4.71 2.68 -7.46
C VAL A 95 3.93 1.90 -8.50
N SER A 96 3.13 0.91 -8.07
CA SER A 96 2.32 0.07 -8.95
C SER A 96 1.24 0.90 -9.65
N TRP A 97 0.62 1.86 -8.94
CA TRP A 97 -0.34 2.79 -9.51
C TRP A 97 0.25 3.63 -10.64
N ILE A 98 1.40 4.29 -10.39
CA ILE A 98 2.10 5.12 -11.38
C ILE A 98 2.49 4.30 -12.60
N VAL A 99 2.96 3.07 -12.40
CA VAL A 99 3.32 2.17 -13.50
C VAL A 99 2.10 1.84 -14.35
N VAL A 100 0.97 1.49 -13.75
CA VAL A 100 -0.26 1.16 -14.50
C VAL A 100 -0.80 2.38 -15.24
N GLU A 101 -0.83 3.56 -14.64
CA GLU A 101 -1.23 4.79 -15.34
C GLU A 101 -0.29 5.09 -16.51
N TYR A 102 1.01 5.07 -16.28
CA TYR A 102 1.99 5.38 -17.33
C TYR A 102 1.92 4.38 -18.49
N LEU A 103 1.79 3.08 -18.18
CA LEU A 103 1.65 2.06 -19.20
C LEU A 103 0.30 2.15 -19.94
N GLY A 104 -0.81 2.38 -19.23
CA GLY A 104 -2.12 2.58 -19.83
C GLY A 104 -2.17 3.80 -20.75
N LEU A 105 -1.55 4.92 -20.35
CA LEU A 105 -1.44 6.13 -21.17
C LEU A 105 -0.54 5.94 -22.39
N LYS A 106 0.59 5.22 -22.23
CA LYS A 106 1.60 5.08 -23.28
C LYS A 106 1.24 4.03 -24.33
N PHE A 107 0.52 2.99 -23.93
CA PHE A 107 0.25 1.83 -24.78
C PHE A 107 -1.23 1.61 -25.06
N SER A 108 -2.14 2.43 -24.50
CA SER A 108 -3.58 2.41 -24.79
C SER A 108 -4.20 1.01 -24.67
N PHE A 109 -4.07 0.37 -23.51
CA PHE A 109 -4.76 -0.88 -23.16
C PHE A 109 -5.47 -0.84 -21.81
#